data_AF-A0A2N9JAT7-F1
#
_entry.id   AF-A0A2N9JAT7-F1
#
_cell.length_a   1.000
_cell.length_b   1.000
_cell.length_c   1.000
_cell.angle_alpha   90.00
_cell.angle_beta   90.00
_cell.angle_gamma   90.00
#
_symmetry.space_group_name_H-M   'P 1'
#
loop_
_entity.id
_entity.type
_entity.pdbx_description
1 polymer ?
#
loop_
_entity_poly.entity_id
_entity_poly.type
_entity_poly.pdbx_seq_one_letter_code
_entity_poly.pdbx_strand_id
1 'polypeptide(L)'
;MASSSSLNTQEAIDLNDVPSVMHAPSSMPEVWRPYFLSLNGPVTVTDSIMLNGVTATAVAAGLCTPEDGKVLAGRIDSQIINDSMTFIIQCVASVSNMGRRLHVRNHEVQALRSQVTILQRLLKENKKKVGEFKEENKRLKKLVDSYTNDLLTRSTE
;
A
#
# COMPACT_ATOMS: atom_id res chain seq x y z
N MET A 1 -20.83 -19.95 -32.32
CA MET A 1 -19.95 -20.65 -31.37
C MET A 1 -18.73 -21.13 -32.10
N ALA A 2 -17.59 -20.48 -31.87
CA ALA A 2 -16.26 -20.99 -32.17
C ALA A 2 -15.29 -20.15 -31.34
N SER A 3 -14.91 -20.69 -30.18
CA SER A 3 -13.87 -20.14 -29.33
C SER A 3 -12.53 -20.68 -29.83
N SER A 4 -11.60 -19.81 -30.20
CA SER A 4 -10.19 -20.18 -30.33
C SER A 4 -9.39 -19.48 -29.24
N SER A 5 -8.84 -20.32 -28.37
CA SER A 5 -7.97 -20.00 -27.24
C SER A 5 -6.51 -19.92 -27.70
N SER A 6 -5.83 -18.89 -27.20
CA SER A 6 -4.40 -18.65 -26.97
C SER A 6 -3.30 -19.44 -27.71
N LEU A 7 -2.29 -18.69 -28.17
CA LEU A 7 -0.90 -19.04 -27.91
C LEU A 7 -0.10 -17.75 -27.63
N ASN A 8 -0.04 -17.40 -26.35
CA ASN A 8 0.89 -16.42 -25.82
C ASN A 8 2.21 -17.16 -25.57
N THR A 9 3.19 -17.06 -26.47
CA THR A 9 4.55 -17.53 -26.21
C THR A 9 5.27 -16.51 -25.34
N GLN A 10 4.86 -16.44 -24.07
CA GLN A 10 5.72 -15.93 -23.03
C GLN A 10 6.63 -17.09 -22.66
N GLU A 11 7.88 -17.07 -23.13
CA GLU A 11 8.90 -18.00 -22.66
C GLU A 11 8.92 -17.98 -21.13
N ALA A 12 8.46 -19.07 -20.53
CA ALA A 12 8.46 -19.24 -19.09
C ALA A 12 9.91 -19.44 -18.66
N ILE A 13 10.44 -18.50 -17.90
CA ILE A 13 11.77 -18.59 -17.31
C ILE A 13 11.73 -19.73 -16.28
N ASP A 14 12.33 -20.87 -16.59
CA ASP A 14 12.53 -21.96 -15.63
C ASP A 14 13.69 -21.60 -14.71
N LEU A 15 13.36 -21.35 -13.44
CA LEU A 15 14.32 -20.97 -12.40
C LEU A 15 15.18 -22.14 -11.91
N ASN A 16 14.94 -23.36 -12.41
CA ASN A 16 15.70 -24.57 -12.04
C ASN A 16 16.70 -25.01 -13.12
N ASP A 17 16.78 -24.32 -14.26
CA ASP A 17 17.73 -24.66 -15.30
C ASP A 17 19.15 -24.29 -14.83
N VAL A 18 19.97 -25.30 -14.61
CA VAL A 18 21.34 -25.13 -14.11
C VAL A 18 22.23 -24.73 -15.30
N PRO A 19 22.96 -23.60 -15.23
CA PRO A 19 23.80 -23.15 -16.34
C PRO A 19 24.81 -24.23 -16.71
N SER A 20 24.74 -24.72 -17.96
CA SER A 20 25.72 -25.66 -18.49
C SER A 20 27.12 -25.04 -18.44
N VAL A 21 27.97 -25.69 -17.64
CA VAL A 21 29.45 -25.68 -17.67
C VAL A 21 30.11 -24.29 -17.77
N MET A 22 30.49 -23.84 -16.58
CA MET A 22 31.37 -22.72 -16.28
C MET A 22 32.73 -22.86 -17.00
N HIS A 23 32.91 -22.21 -18.15
CA HIS A 23 34.22 -21.68 -18.49
C HIS A 23 34.50 -20.54 -17.52
N ALA A 24 35.50 -20.72 -16.63
CA ALA A 24 35.88 -19.74 -15.64
C ALA A 24 36.24 -18.39 -16.30
N PRO A 25 35.54 -17.28 -16.00
CA PRO A 25 36.01 -15.96 -16.35
C PRO A 25 37.03 -15.53 -15.29
N SER A 26 38.27 -15.28 -15.70
CA SER A 26 39.37 -14.79 -14.86
C SER A 26 39.19 -13.33 -14.38
N SER A 27 37.98 -12.80 -14.38
CA SER A 27 37.68 -11.46 -13.87
C SER A 27 36.31 -11.50 -13.20
N MET A 28 36.28 -11.18 -11.90
CA MET A 28 35.03 -10.96 -11.18
C MET A 28 34.16 -9.98 -11.98
N PRO A 29 32.84 -10.23 -12.16
CA PRO A 29 31.97 -9.25 -12.79
C PRO A 29 32.03 -7.99 -11.94
N GLU A 30 32.33 -6.86 -12.59
CA GLU A 30 32.38 -5.55 -11.97
C GLU A 30 30.98 -5.27 -11.41
N VAL A 31 30.80 -5.48 -10.10
CA VAL A 31 29.51 -5.28 -9.43
C VAL A 31 29.17 -3.81 -9.59
N TRP A 32 28.20 -3.50 -10.45
CA TRP A 32 27.78 -2.13 -10.66
C TRP A 32 27.34 -1.51 -9.34
N ARG A 33 27.94 -0.36 -9.02
CA ARG A 33 27.63 0.42 -7.83
C ARG A 33 27.21 1.81 -8.27
N PRO A 34 25.96 2.21 -8.01
CA PRO A 34 25.50 3.54 -8.35
C PRO A 34 26.25 4.58 -7.52
N TYR A 35 26.75 5.63 -8.17
CA TYR A 35 27.32 6.81 -7.53
C TYR A 35 26.64 8.05 -8.09
N PHE A 36 26.08 8.87 -7.21
CA PHE A 36 25.28 10.04 -7.58
C PHE A 36 26.09 11.32 -7.38
N LEU A 37 26.91 11.64 -8.37
CA LEU A 37 27.71 12.86 -8.40
C LEU A 37 27.15 13.83 -9.44
N SER A 38 26.87 15.05 -8.99
CA SER A 38 26.48 16.18 -9.82
C SER A 38 27.67 17.11 -10.03
N LEU A 39 27.57 18.03 -10.99
CA LEU A 39 28.57 19.10 -11.19
C LEU A 39 28.74 19.99 -9.94
N ASN A 40 27.70 20.05 -9.09
CA ASN A 40 27.70 20.82 -7.85
C ASN A 40 28.16 20.01 -6.61
N GLY A 41 28.60 18.76 -6.79
CA GLY A 41 28.98 17.85 -5.71
C GLY A 41 28.06 16.62 -5.57
N PRO A 42 28.20 15.83 -4.50
CA PRO A 42 27.36 14.66 -4.25
C PRO A 42 25.88 15.02 -4.12
N VAL A 43 25.00 14.19 -4.70
CA VAL A 43 23.55 14.34 -4.53
C VAL A 43 23.17 13.93 -3.10
N THR A 44 22.41 14.80 -2.45
CA THR A 44 21.96 14.68 -1.07
C THR A 44 20.44 14.53 -1.00
N VAL A 45 19.92 14.15 0.16
CA VAL A 45 18.47 13.96 0.39
C VAL A 45 17.66 15.26 0.25
N THR A 46 18.31 16.42 0.33
CA THR A 46 17.66 17.73 0.15
C THR A 46 17.53 18.14 -1.32
N ASP A 47 18.23 17.44 -2.23
CA ASP A 47 18.19 17.75 -3.66
C ASP A 47 16.91 17.22 -4.30
N SER A 48 16.26 18.07 -5.10
CA SER A 48 15.00 17.71 -5.76
C SER A 48 15.23 17.34 -7.23
N ILE A 49 14.99 16.07 -7.56
CA ILE A 49 14.99 15.56 -8.95
C ILE A 49 13.91 16.28 -9.79
N MET A 50 12.79 16.65 -9.19
CA MET A 50 11.67 17.28 -9.90
C MET A 50 11.92 18.76 -10.23
N LEU A 51 12.76 19.44 -9.45
CA LEU A 51 12.98 20.90 -9.56
C LEU A 51 14.36 21.27 -10.12
N ASN A 52 15.32 20.34 -10.13
CA ASN A 52 16.67 20.60 -10.61
C ASN A 52 17.07 19.59 -11.69
N GLY A 53 17.20 20.06 -12.94
CA GLY A 53 17.64 19.25 -14.07
C GLY A 53 19.03 18.65 -13.89
N VAL A 54 19.95 19.35 -13.24
CA VAL A 54 21.31 18.85 -12.99
C VAL A 54 21.29 17.67 -12.01
N THR A 55 20.48 17.75 -10.95
CA THR A 55 20.25 16.64 -10.02
C THR A 55 19.57 15.47 -10.73
N ALA A 56 18.57 15.74 -11.56
CA ALA A 56 17.88 14.70 -12.31
C ALA A 56 18.83 13.95 -13.24
N THR A 57 19.70 14.66 -13.97
CA THR A 57 20.72 14.07 -14.84
C THR A 57 21.73 13.24 -14.04
N ALA A 58 22.23 13.76 -12.91
CA ALA A 58 23.18 13.03 -12.05
C ALA A 58 22.57 11.74 -11.48
N VAL A 59 21.31 11.79 -11.04
CA VAL A 59 20.58 10.60 -10.56
C VAL A 59 20.33 9.61 -11.69
N ALA A 60 19.88 10.07 -12.86
CA ALA A 60 19.66 9.20 -14.01
C ALA A 60 20.95 8.49 -14.44
N ALA A 61 22.07 9.21 -14.54
CA ALA A 61 23.37 8.65 -14.88
C ALA A 61 23.84 7.61 -13.86
N GLY A 62 23.63 7.89 -12.56
CA GLY A 62 23.96 6.95 -11.49
C GLY A 62 23.03 5.73 -11.44
N LEU A 63 21.90 5.71 -12.15
CA LEU A 63 20.98 4.56 -12.24
C LEU A 63 21.19 3.70 -13.49
N CYS A 64 21.88 4.20 -14.51
CA CYS A 64 22.19 3.43 -15.72
C CYS A 64 23.33 2.44 -15.46
N THR A 65 23.10 1.17 -15.74
CA THR A 65 24.15 0.17 -15.78
C THR A 65 25.00 0.30 -17.06
N PRO A 66 26.24 -0.20 -17.09
CA PRO A 66 27.06 -0.23 -18.30
C PRO A 66 26.37 -0.99 -19.44
N GLU A 67 25.58 -2.01 -19.13
CA GLU A 67 24.77 -2.79 -20.06
C GLU A 67 23.66 -1.93 -20.68
N ASP A 68 22.99 -1.10 -19.89
CA ASP A 68 21.99 -0.15 -20.39
C ASP A 68 22.63 0.83 -21.38
N GLY A 69 23.85 1.31 -21.10
CA GLY A 69 24.61 2.17 -22.00
C GLY A 69 24.88 1.51 -23.36
N LYS A 70 25.20 0.21 -23.39
CA LYS A 70 25.41 -0.56 -24.64
C LYS A 70 24.11 -0.71 -25.43
N VAL A 71 23.00 -0.99 -24.74
CA VAL A 71 21.66 -1.11 -25.35
C VAL A 71 21.21 0.22 -25.94
N LEU A 72 21.49 1.33 -25.25
CA LEU A 72 21.17 2.68 -25.71
C LEU A 72 22.08 3.12 -26.87
N ALA A 73 23.38 2.82 -26.84
CA ALA A 73 24.33 3.18 -27.90
C ALA A 73 24.02 2.52 -29.26
N GLY A 74 23.33 1.38 -29.27
CA GLY A 74 22.90 0.68 -30.49
C GLY A 74 21.54 1.09 -31.04
N ARG A 75 20.78 1.96 -30.34
CA ARG A 75 19.48 2.44 -30.80
C ARG A 75 19.61 3.82 -31.46
N ILE A 76 18.74 4.08 -32.43
CA ILE A 76 18.62 5.40 -33.07
C ILE A 76 17.92 6.34 -32.09
N ASP A 77 18.38 7.60 -31.99
CA ASP A 77 17.83 8.62 -31.08
C ASP A 77 16.29 8.70 -31.13
N SER A 78 15.70 8.59 -32.32
CA SER A 78 14.25 8.63 -32.51
C SER A 78 13.50 7.47 -31.84
N GLN A 79 14.10 6.27 -31.79
CA GLN A 79 13.50 5.10 -31.15
C GLN A 79 13.59 5.21 -29.63
N ILE A 80 14.73 5.65 -29.09
CA ILE A 80 14.90 5.91 -27.65
C ILE A 80 13.89 6.97 -27.17
N ILE A 81 13.73 8.04 -27.94
CA ILE A 81 12.76 9.10 -27.65
C ILE A 81 11.33 8.52 -27.66
N ASN A 82 10.96 7.72 -28.65
CA ASN A 82 9.62 7.13 -28.72
C ASN A 82 9.33 6.16 -27.57
N ASP A 83 10.30 5.30 -27.22
CA ASP A 83 10.18 4.33 -26.13
C ASP A 83 10.07 5.06 -24.78
N SER A 84 10.91 6.08 -24.55
CA SER A 84 10.86 6.90 -23.33
C SER A 84 9.55 7.68 -23.20
N MET A 85 9.02 8.24 -24.30
CA MET A 85 7.71 8.90 -24.31
C MET A 85 6.58 7.92 -23.99
N THR A 86 6.61 6.72 -24.57
CA THR A 86 5.65 5.67 -24.27
C THR A 86 5.68 5.29 -22.79
N PHE A 87 6.87 5.11 -22.22
CA PHE A 87 7.05 4.84 -20.80
C PHE A 87 6.51 5.98 -19.92
N ILE A 88 6.83 7.24 -20.23
CA ILE A 88 6.31 8.41 -19.49
C ILE A 88 4.78 8.43 -19.51
N ILE A 89 4.15 8.21 -20.67
CA ILE A 89 2.68 8.18 -20.78
C ILE A 89 2.09 7.08 -19.89
N GLN A 90 2.68 5.87 -19.90
CA GLN A 90 2.24 4.76 -19.06
C GLN A 90 2.43 5.06 -17.56
N CYS A 91 3.57 5.65 -17.18
CA CYS A 91 3.84 6.08 -15.82
C CYS A 91 2.81 7.11 -15.35
N VAL A 92 2.55 8.14 -16.16
CA VAL A 92 1.56 9.19 -15.85
C VAL A 92 0.16 8.58 -15.71
N ALA A 93 -0.23 7.68 -16.61
CA ALA A 93 -1.52 6.99 -16.53
C ALA A 93 -1.63 6.13 -15.26
N SER A 94 -0.57 5.40 -14.91
CA SER A 94 -0.49 4.58 -13.70
C SER A 94 -0.61 5.41 -12.43
N VAL A 95 0.20 6.48 -12.29
CA VAL A 95 0.16 7.39 -11.14
C VAL A 95 -1.20 8.10 -11.05
N SER A 96 -1.77 8.53 -12.17
CA SER A 96 -3.11 9.13 -12.21
C SER A 96 -4.19 8.17 -11.73
N ASN A 97 -4.14 6.91 -12.17
CA ASN A 97 -5.06 5.86 -11.71
C ASN A 97 -4.91 5.59 -10.20
N MET A 98 -3.68 5.54 -9.69
CA MET A 98 -3.42 5.43 -8.25
C MET A 98 -3.99 6.63 -7.49
N GLY A 99 -3.79 7.85 -7.99
CA GLY A 99 -4.34 9.07 -7.41
C GLY A 99 -5.87 9.06 -7.33
N ARG A 100 -6.55 8.62 -8.40
CA ARG A 100 -8.02 8.46 -8.40
C ARG A 100 -8.49 7.44 -7.37
N ARG A 101 -7.84 6.27 -7.30
CA ARG A 101 -8.17 5.23 -6.32
C ARG A 101 -7.96 5.72 -4.89
N LEU A 102 -6.86 6.43 -4.64
CA LEU A 102 -6.56 7.01 -3.34
C LEU A 102 -7.62 8.04 -2.94
N HIS A 103 -8.06 8.90 -3.88
CA HIS A 103 -9.11 9.88 -3.63
C HIS A 103 -10.44 9.22 -3.23
N VAL A 104 -10.86 8.16 -3.93
CA VAL A 104 -12.07 7.38 -3.57
C VAL A 104 -11.93 6.75 -2.18
N ARG A 105 -10.80 6.09 -1.91
CA ARG A 105 -10.53 5.47 -0.59
C ARG A 105 -10.54 6.50 0.54
N ASN A 106 -10.05 7.72 0.29
CA ASN A 106 -10.06 8.79 1.28
C ASN A 106 -11.48 9.20 1.68
N HIS A 107 -12.41 9.29 0.72
CA HIS A 107 -13.83 9.57 1.01
C HIS A 107 -14.48 8.46 1.83
N GLU A 108 -14.19 7.19 1.51
CA GLU A 108 -14.69 6.05 2.28
C GLU A 108 -14.19 6.06 3.73
N VAL A 109 -12.90 6.36 3.93
CA VAL A 109 -12.31 6.53 5.27
C VAL A 109 -13.00 7.65 6.04
N GLN A 110 -13.31 8.77 5.38
CA GLN A 110 -14.04 9.88 6.02
C GLN A 110 -15.48 9.48 6.40
N ALA A 111 -16.18 8.73 5.55
CA ALA A 111 -17.51 8.21 5.84
C ALA A 111 -17.47 7.23 7.03
N LEU A 112 -16.52 6.30 7.05
CA LEU A 112 -16.30 5.38 8.15
C LEU A 112 -16.00 6.11 9.46
N ARG A 113 -15.15 7.15 9.43
CA ARG A 113 -14.85 7.98 10.61
C ARG A 113 -16.10 8.63 11.19
N SER A 114 -17.00 9.09 10.31
CA SER A 114 -18.29 9.66 10.72
C SER A 114 -19.18 8.61 11.39
N GLN A 115 -19.27 7.41 10.82
CA GLN A 115 -20.04 6.29 11.40
C GLN A 115 -19.48 5.85 12.75
N VAL A 116 -18.16 5.70 12.87
CA VAL A 116 -17.50 5.36 14.14
C VAL A 116 -17.84 6.38 15.23
N THR A 117 -17.86 7.67 14.89
CA THR A 117 -18.23 8.75 15.83
C THR A 117 -19.66 8.59 16.32
N ILE A 118 -20.60 8.24 15.44
CA ILE A 118 -22.01 7.98 15.82
C ILE A 118 -22.10 6.75 16.73
N LEU A 119 -21.45 5.64 16.37
CA LEU A 119 -21.44 4.42 17.15
C LEU A 119 -20.84 4.61 18.54
N GLN A 120 -19.77 5.39 18.67
CA GLN A 120 -19.18 5.73 19.97
C GLN A 120 -20.17 6.47 20.88
N ARG A 121 -20.97 7.39 20.31
CA ARG A 121 -22.02 8.09 21.07
C ARG A 121 -23.10 7.13 21.55
N LEU A 122 -23.61 6.27 20.66
CA LEU A 122 -24.63 5.26 21.00
C LEU A 122 -24.13 4.29 22.06
N LEU A 123 -22.88 3.85 21.96
CA LEU A 123 -22.26 2.98 22.96
C LEU A 123 -22.20 3.65 24.33
N LYS A 124 -21.83 4.94 24.38
CA LYS A 124 -21.79 5.71 25.62
C LYS A 124 -23.18 5.82 26.26
N GLU A 125 -24.21 6.10 25.45
CA GLU A 125 -25.59 6.19 25.92
C GLU A 125 -26.10 4.84 26.44
N ASN A 126 -25.87 3.75 25.70
CA ASN A 126 -26.27 2.40 26.11
C ASN A 126 -25.58 1.96 27.40
N LYS A 127 -24.30 2.28 27.59
CA LYS A 127 -23.60 2.03 28.86
C LYS A 127 -24.28 2.73 30.04
N LYS A 128 -24.76 3.96 29.84
CA LYS A 128 -25.50 4.70 30.88
C LYS A 128 -26.82 3.99 31.23
N LYS A 129 -27.63 3.64 30.22
CA LYS A 129 -28.92 2.95 30.40
C LYS A 129 -28.76 1.59 31.09
N VAL A 130 -27.73 0.83 30.72
CA VAL A 130 -27.41 -0.45 31.41
C VAL A 130 -27.12 -0.22 32.89
N GLY A 131 -26.42 0.86 33.25
CA GLY A 131 -26.21 1.26 34.65
C GLY A 131 -27.51 1.56 35.37
N GLU A 132 -28.39 2.37 34.77
CA GLU A 132 -29.71 2.71 35.32
C GLU A 132 -30.58 1.46 35.53
N PHE A 133 -30.65 0.57 34.54
CA PHE A 133 -31.40 -0.69 34.65
C PHE A 133 -30.82 -1.63 35.72
N LYS A 134 -29.51 -1.63 35.93
CA LYS A 134 -28.89 -2.43 36.98
C LYS A 134 -29.30 -1.96 38.37
N GLU A 135 -29.40 -0.66 38.61
CA GLU A 135 -29.86 -0.13 39.89
C GLU A 135 -31.36 -0.36 40.09
N GLU A 136 -32.17 -0.21 39.06
CA GLU A 136 -33.61 -0.50 39.14
C GLU A 136 -33.86 -1.98 39.44
N ASN A 137 -33.14 -2.89 38.78
CA ASN A 137 -33.22 -4.33 39.08
C ASN A 137 -32.84 -4.66 40.52
N LYS A 138 -31.87 -3.95 41.12
CA LYS A 138 -31.54 -4.13 42.54
C LYS A 138 -32.70 -3.69 43.45
N ARG A 139 -33.38 -2.58 43.13
CA ARG A 139 -34.54 -2.09 43.89
C ARG A 139 -35.71 -3.06 43.79
N LEU A 140 -36.02 -3.52 42.58
CA LEU A 140 -37.07 -4.51 42.33
C LEU A 140 -36.79 -5.81 43.07
N LYS A 141 -35.53 -6.28 43.08
CA LYS A 141 -35.15 -7.47 43.85
C LYS A 141 -35.44 -7.32 45.34
N LYS A 142 -35.05 -6.20 45.96
CA LYS A 142 -35.36 -5.92 47.37
C LYS A 142 -36.87 -5.91 47.64
N LEU A 143 -37.65 -5.36 46.71
CA LEU A 143 -39.10 -5.31 46.82
C LEU A 143 -39.72 -6.72 46.78
N VAL A 144 -39.26 -7.57 45.87
CA VAL A 144 -39.68 -8.98 45.77
C VAL A 144 -39.31 -9.76 47.03
N ASP A 145 -38.09 -9.57 47.55
CA ASP A 145 -37.63 -10.23 48.78
C ASP A 145 -38.52 -9.82 49.98
N SER A 146 -38.91 -8.54 50.07
CA SER A 146 -39.84 -8.04 51.09
C SER A 146 -41.21 -8.71 51.02
N TYR A 147 -41.82 -8.77 49.82
CA TYR A 147 -43.12 -9.44 49.64
C TYR A 147 -43.07 -10.93 49.98
N THR A 148 -41.96 -11.60 49.63
CA THR A 148 -41.78 -13.03 49.92
C THR A 148 -41.72 -13.27 51.43
N ASN A 149 -41.02 -12.41 52.18
CA ASN A 149 -40.95 -12.49 53.64
C ASN A 149 -42.32 -12.24 54.29
N ASP A 150 -43.07 -11.23 53.83
CA ASP A 150 -44.42 -10.94 54.33
C ASP A 150 -45.41 -12.08 54.08
N LEU A 151 -45.28 -12.78 52.95
CA LEU A 151 -46.08 -13.97 52.66
C LEU A 151 -45.68 -15.14 53.56
N LEU A 152 -44.38 -15.33 53.80
CA LEU A 152 -43.87 -16.39 54.67
C LEU A 152 -44.36 -16.21 56.11
N THR A 153 -44.26 -14.99 56.67
CA THR A 153 -44.72 -14.69 58.04
C THR A 153 -46.21 -14.96 58.20
N ARG A 154 -47.04 -14.52 57.24
CA ARG A 154 -48.49 -14.78 57.25
C ARG A 154 -48.84 -16.27 57.10
N SER A 155 -47.97 -17.09 56.50
CA SER A 155 -48.20 -18.53 56.37
C SER A 155 -47.83 -19.34 57.62
N THR A 156 -47.09 -18.74 58.55
CA THR A 156 -46.65 -19.36 59.81
C THR A 156 -47.43 -18.90 61.05
N GLU A 157 -48.32 -17.93 60.90
CA GLU A 157 -49.38 -17.59 61.87
C GLU A 157 -50.61 -18.47 61.68
#